data_AF-A0A8B8DLI3-F1
#
_entry.id   AF-A0A8B8DLI3-F1
#
_cell.length_a   1.000
_cell.length_b   1.000
_cell.length_c   1.000
_cell.angle_alpha   90.00
_cell.angle_beta   90.00
_cell.angle_gamma   90.00
#
_symmetry.space_group_name_H-M   'P 1'
#
loop_
_entity.id
_entity.type
_entity.pdbx_description
1 polymer ?
#
loop_
_entity_poly.entity_id
_entity_poly.type
_entity_poly.pdbx_seq_one_letter_code
_entity_poly.pdbx_strand_id
1 'polypeptide(L)'
;MAAKVAPELLKDVCGEHNLTHVKTEEKNPLPSAEVLLEEKNRERHLNNISEFLRSELRPTEPMEKLVLPDVVTIAQEKTEEELKSGIEQFNKDQLRHQKTEEKNPLPDKNDISQEKREQGVKQEITNFPKSKLRRANTEEKISLPSAEAIQQEKREVNIRKSLTEFEKGNLKHVQTEEKNPLPDATVIGQEKQEVELRSKISDFDKTTLARTETQEKNPLPPPEAIEMEKKLEEHIKGIEGFKKDELKHAETQVRERLPSKEDIALEKASGDK
;
A
#
# COMPACT_ATOMS: atom_id res chain seq x y z
N MET A 1 -87.99 4.23 -28.51
CA MET A 1 -87.00 4.42 -29.60
C MET A 1 -86.23 3.12 -29.74
N ALA A 2 -86.53 2.32 -30.76
CA ALA A 2 -85.80 1.08 -31.01
C ALA A 2 -84.51 1.42 -31.77
N ALA A 3 -83.35 1.13 -31.18
CA ALA A 3 -82.06 1.34 -31.82
C ALA A 3 -81.97 0.42 -33.05
N LYS A 4 -81.98 1.00 -34.25
CA LYS A 4 -81.70 0.30 -35.50
C LYS A 4 -80.24 -0.14 -35.47
N VAL A 5 -79.99 -1.39 -35.10
CA VAL A 5 -78.68 -2.03 -35.28
C VAL A 5 -78.39 -2.08 -36.78
N ALA A 6 -77.20 -1.66 -37.18
CA ALA A 6 -76.81 -1.66 -38.58
C ALA A 6 -76.89 -3.10 -39.14
N PRO A 7 -77.58 -3.33 -40.28
CA PRO A 7 -77.77 -4.68 -40.82
C PRO A 7 -76.47 -5.43 -41.10
N GLU A 8 -75.38 -4.70 -41.37
CA GLU A 8 -74.02 -5.22 -41.55
C GLU A 8 -73.50 -5.95 -40.29
N LEU A 9 -73.65 -5.34 -39.10
CA LEU A 9 -73.22 -5.94 -37.83
C LEU A 9 -74.03 -7.20 -37.48
N LEU A 10 -75.30 -7.25 -37.87
CA LEU A 10 -76.14 -8.43 -37.68
C LEU A 10 -75.67 -9.58 -38.58
N LYS A 11 -75.18 -9.27 -39.78
CA LYS A 11 -74.65 -10.23 -40.74
C LYS A 11 -73.30 -10.79 -40.28
N ASP A 12 -72.45 -9.93 -39.72
CA ASP A 12 -71.16 -10.33 -39.18
C ASP A 12 -71.33 -11.25 -37.97
N VAL A 13 -72.11 -10.88 -36.96
CA VAL A 13 -72.28 -11.69 -35.73
C VAL A 13 -73.04 -13.01 -35.96
N CYS A 14 -73.92 -13.09 -36.96
CA CYS A 14 -74.63 -14.32 -37.29
C CYS A 14 -73.87 -15.23 -38.28
N GLY A 15 -72.67 -14.84 -38.74
CA GLY A 15 -71.81 -15.68 -39.57
C GLY A 15 -71.11 -16.79 -38.78
N GLU A 16 -70.53 -17.78 -39.48
CA GLU A 16 -69.62 -18.74 -38.84
C GLU A 16 -68.31 -18.04 -38.45
N HIS A 17 -68.01 -18.06 -37.15
CA HIS A 17 -66.77 -17.50 -36.61
C HIS A 17 -65.83 -18.64 -36.24
N ASN A 18 -64.71 -18.73 -36.94
CA ASN A 18 -63.63 -19.62 -36.55
C ASN A 18 -62.84 -18.99 -35.40
N LEU A 19 -63.25 -19.29 -34.17
CA LEU A 19 -62.44 -18.97 -32.99
C LEU A 19 -61.21 -19.87 -32.99
N THR A 20 -60.03 -19.28 -32.79
CA THR A 20 -58.81 -20.06 -32.65
C THR A 20 -58.86 -20.86 -31.35
N HIS A 21 -58.74 -22.19 -31.45
CA HIS A 21 -58.70 -23.07 -30.29
C HIS A 21 -57.43 -22.78 -29.49
N VAL A 22 -57.55 -22.17 -28.32
CA VAL A 22 -56.41 -21.97 -27.42
C VAL A 22 -56.28 -23.22 -26.54
N LYS A 23 -55.16 -23.94 -26.70
CA LYS A 23 -54.83 -25.10 -25.87
C LYS A 23 -54.37 -24.60 -24.50
N THR A 24 -55.12 -24.90 -23.44
CA THR A 24 -54.70 -24.60 -22.07
C THR A 24 -53.61 -25.59 -21.66
N GLU A 25 -52.38 -25.13 -21.47
CA GLU A 25 -51.32 -25.96 -20.90
C GLU A 25 -51.33 -25.89 -19.37
N GLU A 26 -51.37 -27.06 -18.73
CA GLU A 26 -51.28 -27.21 -17.29
C GLU A 26 -49.88 -26.78 -16.80
N LYS A 27 -49.82 -25.68 -16.06
CA LYS A 27 -48.58 -25.03 -15.61
C LYS A 27 -47.87 -25.74 -14.44
N ASN A 28 -48.26 -26.97 -14.09
CA ASN A 28 -47.66 -27.71 -12.98
C ASN A 28 -46.98 -29.01 -13.46
N PRO A 29 -45.96 -28.92 -14.34
CA PRO A 29 -45.20 -30.09 -14.75
C PRO A 29 -44.51 -30.68 -13.52
N LEU A 30 -44.55 -32.02 -13.41
CA LEU A 30 -43.78 -32.74 -12.39
C LEU A 30 -42.29 -32.36 -12.51
N PRO A 31 -41.54 -32.32 -11.39
CA PRO A 31 -40.12 -32.01 -11.43
C PRO A 31 -39.39 -32.94 -12.41
N SER A 32 -38.51 -32.40 -13.24
CA SER A 32 -37.71 -33.21 -14.16
C SER A 32 -36.76 -34.12 -13.37
N ALA A 33 -36.31 -35.21 -14.01
CA ALA A 33 -35.33 -36.12 -13.41
C ALA A 33 -34.03 -35.39 -13.00
N GLU A 34 -33.65 -34.35 -13.74
CA GLU A 34 -32.51 -33.48 -13.43
C GLU A 34 -32.73 -32.68 -12.14
N VAL A 35 -33.91 -32.08 -11.96
CA VAL A 35 -34.27 -31.33 -10.75
C VAL A 35 -34.28 -32.25 -9.52
N LEU A 36 -34.78 -33.48 -9.66
CA LEU A 36 -34.78 -34.46 -8.57
C LEU A 36 -33.36 -34.93 -8.21
N LEU A 37 -32.49 -35.07 -9.20
CA LEU A 37 -31.09 -35.44 -8.96
C LEU A 37 -30.33 -34.32 -8.24
N GLU A 38 -30.55 -33.08 -8.66
CA GLU A 38 -29.98 -31.91 -8.01
C GLU A 38 -30.45 -31.78 -6.56
N GLU A 39 -31.74 -31.99 -6.32
CA GLU A 39 -32.31 -31.99 -4.98
C GLU A 39 -31.69 -33.08 -4.09
N LYS A 40 -31.50 -34.29 -4.62
CA LYS A 40 -30.82 -35.38 -3.91
C LYS A 40 -29.35 -35.08 -3.63
N ASN A 41 -28.67 -34.35 -4.53
CA ASN A 41 -27.30 -33.90 -4.30
C ASN A 41 -27.23 -32.85 -3.20
N ARG A 42 -28.17 -31.90 -3.20
CA ARG A 42 -28.32 -30.87 -2.17
C ARG A 42 -28.54 -31.49 -0.80
N GLU A 43 -29.44 -32.47 -0.70
CA GLU A 43 -29.67 -33.20 0.55
C GLU A 43 -28.43 -33.94 1.04
N ARG A 44 -27.71 -34.64 0.15
CA ARG A 44 -26.44 -35.29 0.52
C ARG A 44 -25.41 -34.30 1.06
N HIS A 45 -25.27 -33.14 0.42
CA HIS A 45 -24.35 -32.10 0.87
C HIS A 45 -24.73 -31.54 2.24
N LEU A 46 -26.02 -31.29 2.48
CA LEU A 46 -26.52 -30.82 3.78
C LEU A 46 -26.29 -31.86 4.88
N ASN A 47 -26.57 -33.13 4.59
CA ASN A 47 -26.34 -34.22 5.54
C ASN A 47 -24.86 -34.34 5.90
N ASN A 48 -23.96 -34.28 4.91
CA ASN A 48 -22.52 -34.30 5.15
C ASN A 48 -22.05 -33.14 6.04
N ILE A 49 -22.60 -31.94 5.87
CA ILE A 49 -22.30 -30.79 6.75
C ILE A 49 -22.84 -31.03 8.16
N SER A 50 -24.05 -31.58 8.28
CA SER A 50 -24.68 -31.82 9.57
C SER A 50 -24.00 -32.92 10.39
N GLU A 51 -23.46 -33.94 9.71
CA GLU A 51 -22.75 -35.07 10.30
C GLU A 51 -21.25 -34.78 10.48
N PHE A 52 -20.76 -33.65 9.98
CA PHE A 52 -19.35 -33.27 10.06
C PHE A 52 -18.88 -33.11 11.52
N LEU A 53 -17.95 -33.97 11.93
CA LEU A 53 -17.34 -33.91 13.25
C LEU A 53 -16.28 -32.82 13.28
N ARG A 54 -16.59 -31.70 13.94
CA ARG A 54 -15.63 -30.59 14.14
C ARG A 54 -14.34 -31.01 14.85
N SER A 55 -14.37 -32.11 15.61
CA SER A 55 -13.19 -32.71 16.25
C SER A 55 -12.18 -33.31 15.28
N GLU A 56 -12.57 -33.57 14.02
CA GLU A 56 -11.67 -34.04 12.97
C GLU A 56 -10.91 -32.90 12.27
N LEU A 57 -11.25 -31.64 12.57
CA LEU A 57 -10.45 -30.50 12.13
C LEU A 57 -9.07 -30.56 12.77
N ARG A 58 -8.03 -30.41 11.95
CA ARG A 58 -6.66 -30.34 12.45
C ARG A 58 -6.52 -29.14 13.39
N PRO A 59 -5.98 -29.33 14.62
CA PRO A 59 -5.61 -28.21 15.46
C PRO A 59 -4.62 -27.33 14.70
N THR A 60 -4.92 -26.04 14.63
CA THR A 60 -4.00 -25.03 14.10
C THR A 60 -3.87 -23.94 15.15
N GLU A 61 -2.64 -23.51 15.42
CA GLU A 61 -2.41 -22.31 16.21
C GLU A 61 -2.68 -21.09 15.33
N PRO A 62 -3.62 -20.20 15.70
CA PRO A 62 -3.81 -18.97 14.98
C PRO A 62 -2.59 -18.07 15.20
N MET A 63 -1.86 -17.75 14.14
CA MET A 63 -0.88 -16.64 14.18
C MET A 63 -1.65 -15.32 14.14
N GLU A 64 -1.98 -14.79 15.31
CA GLU A 64 -2.40 -13.40 15.42
C GLU A 64 -1.20 -12.49 15.15
N LYS A 65 -1.28 -11.69 14.08
CA LYS A 65 -0.35 -10.57 13.90
C LYS A 65 -0.64 -9.53 14.97
N LEU A 66 0.07 -9.59 16.09
CA LEU A 66 0.18 -8.48 17.03
C LEU A 66 1.00 -7.38 16.36
N VAL A 67 0.34 -6.53 15.57
CA VAL A 67 0.96 -5.32 15.05
C VAL A 67 1.03 -4.34 16.21
N LEU A 68 2.25 -4.08 16.67
CA LEU A 68 2.49 -3.02 17.65
C LEU A 68 2.00 -1.69 17.07
N PRO A 69 1.35 -0.83 17.87
CA PRO A 69 0.96 0.50 17.40
C PRO A 69 2.18 1.23 16.86
N ASP A 70 2.02 1.92 15.73
CA ASP A 70 3.11 2.71 15.16
C ASP A 70 3.47 3.87 16.11
N VAL A 71 4.72 4.33 16.04
CA VAL A 71 5.27 5.41 16.87
C VAL A 71 4.42 6.67 16.75
N VAL A 72 3.84 6.92 15.57
CA VAL A 72 2.92 8.03 15.32
C VAL A 72 1.66 7.91 16.17
N THR A 73 1.05 6.72 16.24
CA THR A 73 -0.17 6.47 17.02
C THR A 73 0.09 6.64 18.51
N ILE A 74 1.23 6.14 19.00
CA ILE A 74 1.62 6.29 20.41
C ILE A 74 1.87 7.76 20.77
N ALA A 75 2.49 8.51 19.87
CA ALA A 75 2.72 9.94 20.08
C ALA A 75 1.40 10.72 20.12
N GLN A 76 0.47 10.42 19.21
CA GLN A 76 -0.86 11.04 19.21
C GLN A 76 -1.64 10.75 20.48
N GLU A 77 -1.68 9.49 20.93
CA GLU A 77 -2.36 9.10 22.16
C GLU A 77 -1.77 9.81 23.40
N LYS A 78 -0.45 9.92 23.49
CA LYS A 78 0.21 10.68 24.56
C LYS A 78 -0.17 12.16 24.54
N THR A 79 -0.23 12.78 23.37
CA THR A 79 -0.64 14.19 23.28
C THR A 79 -2.10 14.39 23.65
N GLU A 80 -2.97 13.44 23.32
CA GLU A 80 -4.38 13.51 23.69
C GLU A 80 -4.56 13.37 25.20
N GLU A 81 -3.83 12.44 25.83
CA GLU A 81 -3.86 12.23 27.28
C GLU A 81 -3.32 13.45 28.04
N GLU A 82 -2.24 14.07 27.55
CA GLU A 82 -1.71 15.31 28.10
C GLU A 82 -2.76 16.44 28.04
N LEU A 83 -3.42 16.63 26.90
CA LEU A 83 -4.47 17.62 26.74
C LEU A 83 -5.67 17.36 27.65
N LYS A 84 -6.12 16.10 27.78
CA LYS A 84 -7.22 15.72 28.69
C LYS A 84 -6.85 16.04 30.13
N SER A 85 -5.67 15.62 30.59
CA SER A 85 -5.21 15.88 31.94
C SER A 85 -5.09 17.38 32.24
N GLY A 86 -4.62 18.17 31.27
CA GLY A 86 -4.54 19.62 31.38
C GLY A 86 -5.90 20.30 31.50
N ILE A 87 -6.92 19.80 30.77
CA ILE A 87 -8.29 20.29 30.87
C ILE A 87 -8.94 19.87 32.19
N GLU A 88 -8.71 18.64 32.66
CA GLU A 88 -9.25 18.17 33.96
C GLU A 88 -8.69 18.96 35.14
N GLN A 89 -7.41 19.34 35.06
CA GLN A 89 -6.75 20.14 36.10
C GLN A 89 -6.95 21.65 35.91
N PHE A 90 -7.68 22.07 34.88
CA PHE A 90 -7.88 23.47 34.57
C PHE A 90 -8.71 24.17 35.65
N ASN A 91 -8.07 25.07 36.39
CA ASN A 91 -8.74 25.89 37.38
C ASN A 91 -9.44 27.09 36.71
N LYS A 92 -10.77 27.02 36.61
CA LYS A 92 -11.62 28.08 36.06
C LYS A 92 -11.48 29.42 36.79
N ASP A 93 -11.10 29.42 38.07
CA ASP A 93 -10.94 30.64 38.86
C ASP A 93 -9.70 31.46 38.44
N GLN A 94 -8.80 30.87 37.65
CA GLN A 94 -7.68 31.59 37.03
C GLN A 94 -8.10 32.38 35.78
N LEU A 95 -9.31 32.16 35.25
CA LEU A 95 -9.84 32.96 34.15
C LEU A 95 -10.19 34.35 34.65
N ARG A 96 -9.63 35.38 33.99
CA ARG A 96 -10.04 36.76 34.25
C ARG A 96 -11.51 36.92 33.84
N HIS A 97 -12.33 37.39 34.77
CA HIS A 97 -13.70 37.80 34.45
C HIS A 97 -13.67 38.98 33.47
N GLN A 98 -14.03 38.72 32.22
CA GLN A 98 -14.25 39.75 31.22
C GLN A 98 -15.74 40.10 31.20
N LYS A 99 -16.07 41.32 31.61
CA LYS A 99 -17.43 41.86 31.47
C LYS A 99 -17.71 42.04 29.99
N THR A 100 -18.56 41.20 29.42
CA THR A 100 -19.06 41.37 28.05
C THR A 100 -19.98 42.58 28.02
N GLU A 101 -19.49 43.71 27.52
CA GLU A 101 -20.36 44.80 27.10
C GLU A 101 -20.87 44.47 25.70
N GLU A 102 -22.18 44.20 25.59
CA GLU A 102 -22.84 44.18 24.29
C GLU A 102 -22.80 45.61 23.73
N LYS A 103 -21.81 45.88 22.88
CA LYS A 103 -21.87 47.06 22.03
C LYS A 103 -23.02 46.79 21.08
N ASN A 104 -24.13 47.50 21.27
CA ASN A 104 -25.18 47.65 20.28
C ASN A 104 -24.94 48.99 19.57
N PRO A 105 -23.87 49.13 18.76
CA PRO A 105 -23.61 50.38 18.07
C PRO A 105 -24.78 50.61 17.13
N LEU A 106 -25.37 51.79 17.22
CA LEU A 106 -26.31 52.23 16.21
C LEU A 106 -25.58 52.26 14.86
N PRO A 107 -26.26 51.90 13.76
CA PRO A 107 -25.67 51.99 12.43
C PRO A 107 -25.06 53.37 12.21
N ASP A 108 -23.84 53.41 11.72
CA ASP A 108 -23.18 54.67 11.46
C ASP A 108 -23.72 55.29 10.14
N LYS A 109 -23.27 56.51 9.83
CA LYS A 109 -23.72 57.21 8.63
C LYS A 109 -23.34 56.45 7.34
N ASN A 110 -22.23 55.71 7.35
CA ASN A 110 -21.80 54.91 6.22
C ASN A 110 -22.69 53.67 6.06
N ASP A 111 -23.02 52.98 7.15
CA ASP A 111 -23.93 51.82 7.15
C ASP A 111 -25.30 52.20 6.55
N ILE A 112 -25.88 53.29 7.02
CA ILE A 112 -27.16 53.81 6.51
C ILE A 112 -27.06 54.19 5.03
N SER A 113 -25.92 54.75 4.61
CA SER A 113 -25.70 55.14 3.21
C SER A 113 -25.51 53.92 2.30
N GLN A 114 -24.86 52.87 2.80
CA GLN A 114 -24.73 51.60 2.08
C GLN A 114 -26.09 50.92 1.95
N GLU A 115 -26.84 50.80 3.03
CA GLU A 115 -28.16 50.18 3.01
C GLU A 115 -29.11 50.90 2.04
N LYS A 116 -29.15 52.23 2.04
CA LYS A 116 -29.95 53.01 1.08
C LYS A 116 -29.55 52.75 -0.37
N ARG A 117 -28.25 52.61 -0.64
CA ARG A 117 -27.76 52.28 -1.98
C ARG A 117 -28.20 50.88 -2.40
N GLU A 118 -28.07 49.91 -1.52
CA GLU A 118 -28.49 48.53 -1.78
C GLU A 118 -29.99 48.40 -1.98
N GLN A 119 -30.80 49.11 -1.19
CA GLN A 119 -32.25 49.17 -1.39
C GLN A 119 -32.59 49.78 -2.75
N GLY A 120 -31.89 50.83 -3.17
CA GLY A 120 -32.03 51.42 -4.51
C GLY A 120 -31.73 50.42 -5.63
N VAL A 121 -30.60 49.71 -5.53
CA VAL A 121 -30.22 48.66 -6.49
C VAL A 121 -31.23 47.53 -6.51
N LYS A 122 -31.72 47.07 -5.35
CA LYS A 122 -32.76 46.03 -5.26
C LYS A 122 -34.04 46.48 -5.96
N GLN A 123 -34.50 47.71 -5.71
CA GLN A 123 -35.69 48.26 -6.36
C GLN A 123 -35.51 48.39 -7.88
N GLU A 124 -34.32 48.80 -8.32
CA GLU A 124 -33.99 48.89 -9.74
C GLU A 124 -34.01 47.51 -10.41
N ILE A 125 -33.43 46.49 -9.78
CA ILE A 125 -33.46 45.09 -10.26
C ILE A 125 -34.89 44.56 -10.30
N THR A 126 -35.69 44.79 -9.25
CA THR A 126 -37.08 44.29 -9.20
C THR A 126 -37.96 44.96 -10.24
N ASN A 127 -37.74 46.26 -10.50
CA ASN A 127 -38.50 47.03 -11.48
C ASN A 127 -37.86 46.99 -12.87
N PHE A 128 -36.76 46.27 -13.06
CA PHE A 128 -36.07 46.20 -14.34
C PHE A 128 -36.96 45.51 -15.38
N PRO A 129 -37.27 46.18 -16.51
CA PRO A 129 -38.13 45.60 -17.53
C PRO A 129 -37.42 44.43 -18.22
N LYS A 130 -37.96 43.22 -18.05
CA LYS A 130 -37.43 42.00 -18.68
C LYS A 130 -37.35 42.09 -20.21
N SER A 131 -38.10 42.99 -20.84
CA SER A 131 -38.03 43.29 -22.27
C SER A 131 -36.68 43.88 -22.71
N LYS A 132 -35.89 44.45 -21.79
CA LYS A 132 -34.52 44.93 -22.05
C LYS A 132 -33.46 43.82 -21.94
N LEU A 133 -33.82 42.62 -21.45
CA LEU A 133 -32.90 41.48 -21.42
C LEU A 133 -32.80 40.87 -22.83
N ARG A 134 -31.57 40.70 -23.33
CA ARG A 134 -31.34 39.91 -24.55
C ARG A 134 -31.47 38.43 -24.19
N ARG A 135 -32.08 37.65 -25.07
CA ARG A 135 -32.04 36.18 -24.95
C ARG A 135 -30.59 35.72 -25.14
N ALA A 136 -30.04 35.06 -24.13
CA ALA A 136 -28.81 34.31 -24.27
C ALA A 136 -29.13 33.00 -24.98
N ASN A 137 -28.50 32.74 -26.12
CA ASN A 137 -28.61 31.45 -26.79
C ASN A 137 -27.53 30.54 -26.19
N THR A 138 -27.94 29.59 -25.34
CA THR A 138 -27.04 28.58 -24.80
C THR A 138 -26.98 27.42 -25.78
N GLU A 139 -25.89 27.30 -26.53
CA GLU A 139 -25.61 26.09 -27.32
C GLU A 139 -25.06 25.01 -26.38
N GLU A 140 -25.88 24.02 -26.05
CA GLU A 140 -25.45 22.83 -25.34
C GLU A 140 -24.63 21.96 -26.29
N LYS A 141 -23.30 21.92 -26.12
CA LYS A 141 -22.43 21.03 -26.88
C LYS A 141 -22.58 19.59 -26.40
N ILE A 142 -23.67 18.94 -26.79
CA ILE A 142 -23.80 17.49 -26.67
C ILE A 142 -22.89 16.86 -27.72
N SER A 143 -21.70 16.45 -27.29
CA SER A 143 -20.77 15.74 -28.18
C SER A 143 -21.24 14.30 -28.30
N LEU A 144 -21.57 13.89 -29.53
CA LEU A 144 -21.85 12.48 -29.81
C LEU A 144 -20.61 11.63 -29.52
N PRO A 145 -20.78 10.37 -29.07
CA PRO A 145 -19.65 9.47 -28.87
C PRO A 145 -18.82 9.33 -30.16
N SER A 146 -17.50 9.26 -30.01
CA SER A 146 -16.59 9.14 -31.14
C SER A 146 -16.81 7.80 -31.87
N ALA A 147 -16.45 7.74 -33.14
CA ALA A 147 -16.48 6.49 -33.91
C ALA A 147 -15.64 5.39 -33.24
N GLU A 148 -14.54 5.77 -32.58
CA GLU A 148 -13.68 4.85 -31.81
C GLU A 148 -14.41 4.29 -30.59
N ALA A 149 -15.11 5.13 -29.82
CA ALA A 149 -15.89 4.69 -28.65
C ALA A 149 -16.97 3.68 -29.06
N ILE A 150 -17.67 3.94 -30.17
CA ILE A 150 -18.69 3.04 -30.73
C ILE A 150 -18.06 1.70 -31.17
N GLN A 151 -16.88 1.74 -31.80
CA GLN A 151 -16.18 0.52 -32.21
C GLN A 151 -15.68 -0.29 -31.02
N GLN A 152 -15.18 0.37 -29.97
CA GLN A 152 -14.79 -0.28 -28.73
C GLN A 152 -15.99 -0.97 -28.07
N GLU A 153 -17.11 -0.27 -27.92
CA GLU A 153 -18.32 -0.84 -27.34
C GLU A 153 -18.81 -2.06 -28.15
N LYS A 154 -18.81 -1.98 -29.49
CA LYS A 154 -19.15 -3.13 -30.34
C LYS A 154 -18.23 -4.33 -30.12
N ARG A 155 -16.93 -4.11 -29.96
CA ARG A 155 -15.95 -5.18 -29.66
C ARG A 155 -16.24 -5.81 -28.30
N GLU A 156 -16.47 -5.01 -27.27
CA GLU A 156 -16.77 -5.50 -25.93
C GLU A 156 -18.06 -6.31 -25.87
N VAL A 157 -19.12 -5.84 -26.53
CA VAL A 157 -20.39 -6.56 -26.65
C VAL A 157 -20.19 -7.91 -27.34
N ASN A 158 -19.40 -7.95 -28.42
CA ASN A 158 -19.12 -9.20 -29.13
C ASN A 158 -18.33 -10.20 -28.27
N ILE A 159 -17.32 -9.72 -27.53
CA ILE A 159 -16.56 -10.56 -26.59
C ILE A 159 -17.47 -11.13 -25.51
N ARG A 160 -18.30 -10.28 -24.87
CA ARG A 160 -19.27 -10.72 -23.85
C ARG A 160 -20.21 -11.80 -24.39
N LYS A 161 -20.75 -11.58 -25.59
CA LYS A 161 -21.62 -12.54 -26.27
C LYS A 161 -20.90 -13.87 -26.52
N SER A 162 -19.68 -13.82 -27.05
CA SER A 162 -18.88 -15.02 -27.32
C SER A 162 -18.55 -15.82 -26.05
N LEU A 163 -18.36 -15.14 -24.92
CA LEU A 163 -18.09 -15.78 -23.63
C LEU A 163 -19.35 -16.40 -23.04
N THR A 164 -20.52 -15.76 -23.20
CA THR A 164 -21.81 -16.32 -22.75
C THR A 164 -22.26 -17.50 -23.60
N GLU A 165 -21.99 -17.46 -24.90
CA GLU A 165 -22.33 -18.54 -25.84
C GLU A 165 -21.23 -19.62 -25.92
N PHE A 166 -20.18 -19.49 -25.11
CA PHE A 166 -19.09 -20.46 -25.09
C PHE A 166 -19.55 -21.80 -24.49
N GLU A 167 -19.79 -22.77 -25.37
CA GLU A 167 -20.11 -24.14 -24.99
C GLU A 167 -18.88 -24.85 -24.42
N LYS A 168 -18.81 -24.94 -23.09
CA LYS A 168 -17.76 -25.69 -22.36
C LYS A 168 -17.66 -27.16 -22.76
N GLY A 169 -18.70 -27.73 -23.37
CA GLY A 169 -18.71 -29.10 -23.90
C GLY A 169 -17.76 -29.34 -25.07
N ASN A 170 -17.31 -28.27 -25.76
CA ASN A 170 -16.34 -28.37 -26.85
C ASN A 170 -14.88 -28.32 -26.36
N LEU A 171 -14.64 -28.18 -25.06
CA LEU A 171 -13.30 -28.30 -24.48
C LEU A 171 -12.86 -29.77 -24.51
N LYS A 172 -11.67 -30.02 -25.08
CA LYS A 172 -11.07 -31.36 -25.04
C LYS A 172 -10.78 -31.72 -23.58
N HIS A 173 -11.30 -32.86 -23.12
CA HIS A 173 -10.93 -33.39 -21.81
C HIS A 173 -9.44 -33.71 -21.82
N VAL A 174 -8.67 -33.04 -20.96
CA VAL A 174 -7.28 -33.39 -20.68
C VAL A 174 -7.30 -34.27 -19.43
N GLN A 175 -6.80 -35.50 -19.56
CA GLN A 175 -6.61 -36.38 -18.41
C GLN A 175 -5.26 -36.03 -17.77
N THR A 176 -5.30 -35.36 -16.62
CA THR A 176 -4.11 -35.07 -15.84
C THR A 176 -3.68 -36.32 -15.08
N GLU A 177 -2.55 -36.92 -15.46
CA GLU A 177 -1.91 -37.95 -14.65
C GLU A 177 -0.95 -37.31 -13.65
N GLU A 178 -1.27 -37.40 -12.36
CA GLU A 178 -0.34 -37.08 -11.28
C GLU A 178 0.62 -38.26 -11.09
N LYS A 179 1.89 -38.09 -11.48
CA LYS A 179 2.94 -39.07 -11.18
C LYS A 179 3.44 -38.83 -9.76
N ASN A 180 2.95 -39.61 -8.80
CA ASN A 180 3.60 -39.82 -7.50
C ASN A 180 4.37 -41.14 -7.54
N PRO A 181 5.59 -41.18 -8.13
CA PRO A 181 6.41 -42.39 -8.05
C PRO A 181 6.78 -42.65 -6.59
N LEU A 182 6.62 -43.91 -6.17
CA LEU A 182 7.13 -44.36 -4.88
C LEU A 182 8.66 -44.22 -4.87
N PRO A 183 9.28 -43.93 -3.71
CA PRO A 183 10.73 -43.88 -3.62
C PRO A 183 11.33 -45.23 -3.99
N ASP A 184 12.31 -45.20 -4.91
CA ASP A 184 13.02 -46.39 -5.37
C ASP A 184 13.94 -46.96 -4.28
N ALA A 185 14.33 -48.23 -4.43
CA ALA A 185 15.18 -48.95 -3.47
C ALA A 185 16.51 -48.24 -3.17
N THR A 186 17.02 -47.42 -4.11
CA THR A 186 18.21 -46.59 -3.92
C THR A 186 17.99 -45.49 -2.90
N VAL A 187 16.85 -44.79 -2.97
CA VAL A 187 16.47 -43.70 -2.05
C VAL A 187 16.27 -44.25 -0.64
N ILE A 188 15.56 -45.37 -0.53
CA ILE A 188 15.35 -46.06 0.75
C ILE A 188 16.68 -46.55 1.34
N GLY A 189 17.58 -47.05 0.48
CA GLY A 189 18.91 -47.50 0.91
C GLY A 189 19.77 -46.35 1.45
N GLN A 190 19.76 -45.19 0.79
CA GLN A 190 20.48 -44.00 1.24
C GLN A 190 19.93 -43.48 2.57
N GLU A 191 18.61 -43.39 2.71
CA GLU A 191 17.97 -42.95 3.96
C GLU A 191 18.34 -43.89 5.12
N LYS A 192 18.32 -45.20 4.90
CA LYS A 192 18.72 -46.18 5.91
C LYS A 192 20.19 -46.02 6.33
N GLN A 193 21.09 -45.78 5.38
CA GLN A 193 22.51 -45.53 5.68
C GLN A 193 22.72 -44.25 6.49
N GLU A 194 21.99 -43.19 6.15
CA GLU A 194 22.07 -41.92 6.87
C GLU A 194 21.58 -42.07 8.32
N VAL A 195 20.45 -42.76 8.52
CA VAL A 195 19.92 -43.05 9.86
C VAL A 195 20.92 -43.85 10.69
N GLU A 196 21.54 -44.87 10.10
CA GLU A 196 22.55 -45.69 10.78
C GLU A 196 23.80 -44.87 11.14
N LEU A 197 24.27 -44.00 10.24
CA LEU A 197 25.39 -43.10 10.50
C LEU A 197 25.07 -42.12 11.64
N ARG A 198 23.88 -41.51 11.63
CA ARG A 198 23.42 -40.60 12.68
C ARG A 198 23.38 -41.29 14.04
N SER A 199 22.89 -42.54 14.10
CA SER A 199 22.92 -43.34 15.34
C SER A 199 24.34 -43.57 15.82
N LYS A 200 25.25 -44.02 14.94
CA LYS A 200 26.66 -44.28 15.30
C LYS A 200 27.38 -43.04 15.83
N ILE A 201 27.09 -41.86 15.26
CA ILE A 201 27.66 -40.59 15.74
C ILE A 201 27.06 -40.20 17.10
N SER A 202 25.75 -40.38 17.28
CA SER A 202 25.07 -40.10 18.55
C SER A 202 25.61 -40.97 19.69
N ASP A 203 25.81 -42.26 19.42
CA ASP A 203 26.27 -43.24 20.41
C ASP A 203 27.80 -43.28 20.57
N PHE A 204 28.53 -42.37 19.90
CA PHE A 204 29.98 -42.35 19.91
C PHE A 204 30.55 -41.97 21.28
N ASP A 205 31.26 -42.89 21.91
CA ASP A 205 31.94 -42.68 23.18
C ASP A 205 33.23 -41.86 22.99
N LYS A 206 33.15 -40.57 23.36
CA LYS A 206 34.26 -39.61 23.30
C LYS A 206 35.45 -40.01 24.17
N THR A 207 35.28 -40.91 25.15
CA THR A 207 36.39 -41.37 26.01
C THR A 207 37.38 -42.27 25.27
N THR A 208 36.98 -42.80 24.10
CA THR A 208 37.85 -43.62 23.23
C THR A 208 38.83 -42.78 22.39
N LEU A 209 38.67 -41.45 22.36
CA LEU A 209 39.58 -40.57 21.63
C LEU A 209 40.95 -40.52 22.32
N ALA A 210 42.01 -40.69 21.54
CA ALA A 210 43.38 -40.58 22.03
C ALA A 210 43.63 -39.17 22.60
N ARG A 211 44.09 -39.10 23.86
CA ARG A 211 44.52 -37.83 24.45
C ARG A 211 45.71 -37.29 23.67
N THR A 212 45.55 -36.09 23.11
CA THR A 212 46.63 -35.34 22.47
C THR A 212 47.01 -34.19 23.39
N GLU A 213 48.27 -34.12 23.78
CA GLU A 213 48.81 -33.05 24.62
C GLU A 213 49.37 -31.94 23.71
N THR A 214 48.77 -30.75 23.78
CA THR A 214 49.22 -29.59 23.00
C THR A 214 50.29 -28.84 23.79
N GLN A 215 51.52 -28.77 23.25
CA GLN A 215 52.56 -27.89 23.81
C GLN A 215 52.57 -26.53 23.12
N GLU A 216 52.29 -25.48 23.90
CA GLU A 216 52.41 -24.08 23.47
C GLU A 216 53.89 -23.66 23.53
N LYS A 217 54.50 -23.41 22.36
CA LYS A 217 55.85 -22.84 22.27
C LYS A 217 55.72 -21.33 22.33
N ASN A 218 56.00 -20.73 23.49
CA ASN A 218 56.10 -19.29 23.65
C ASN A 218 57.58 -18.89 23.77
N PRO A 219 58.32 -18.73 22.65
CA PRO A 219 59.73 -18.36 22.69
C PRO A 219 59.88 -16.93 23.23
N LEU A 220 60.89 -16.72 24.09
CA LEU A 220 61.24 -15.38 24.58
C LEU A 220 61.72 -14.49 23.42
N PRO A 221 61.48 -13.17 23.50
CA PRO A 221 61.94 -12.24 22.48
C PRO A 221 63.46 -12.28 22.35
N PRO A 222 64.00 -12.15 21.11
CA PRO A 222 65.43 -12.22 20.86
C PRO A 222 66.18 -11.05 21.51
N PRO A 223 67.47 -11.22 21.86
CA PRO A 223 68.28 -10.19 22.52
C PRO A 223 68.31 -8.86 21.74
N GLU A 224 68.30 -8.90 20.41
CA GLU A 224 68.30 -7.68 19.59
C GLU A 224 67.04 -6.83 19.81
N ALA A 225 65.88 -7.47 20.02
CA ALA A 225 64.63 -6.75 20.29
C ALA A 225 64.70 -5.99 21.62
N ILE A 226 65.32 -6.60 22.63
CA ILE A 226 65.50 -6.01 23.96
C ILE A 226 66.50 -4.84 23.91
N GLU A 227 67.59 -4.97 23.15
CA GLU A 227 68.56 -3.89 22.97
C GLU A 227 67.99 -2.70 22.21
N MET A 228 67.20 -2.94 21.17
CA MET A 228 66.49 -1.87 20.44
C MET A 228 65.51 -1.13 21.36
N GLU A 229 64.76 -1.86 22.18
CA GLU A 229 63.80 -1.25 23.12
C GLU A 229 64.51 -0.41 24.19
N LYS A 230 65.62 -0.90 24.76
CA LYS A 230 66.45 -0.11 25.69
C LYS A 230 66.97 1.18 25.07
N LYS A 231 67.47 1.11 23.84
CA LYS A 231 68.00 2.28 23.12
C LYS A 231 66.90 3.31 22.85
N LEU A 232 65.69 2.85 22.51
CA LEU A 232 64.54 3.72 22.33
C LEU A 232 64.17 4.41 23.65
N GLU A 233 64.16 3.67 24.75
CA GLU A 233 63.82 4.21 26.07
C GLU A 233 64.84 5.26 26.55
N GLU A 234 66.14 5.03 26.31
CA GLU A 234 67.18 6.03 26.56
C GLU A 234 66.98 7.30 25.72
N HIS A 235 66.62 7.14 24.45
CA HIS A 235 66.36 8.27 23.56
C HIS A 235 65.17 9.10 24.04
N ILE A 236 64.08 8.45 24.46
CA ILE A 236 62.89 9.11 25.00
C ILE A 236 63.25 9.86 26.28
N LYS A 237 63.95 9.23 27.23
CA LYS A 237 64.40 9.90 28.47
C LYS A 237 65.30 11.09 28.19
N GLY A 238 66.15 11.02 27.17
CA GLY A 238 66.97 12.14 26.72
C GLY A 238 66.15 13.34 26.22
N ILE A 239 65.06 13.08 25.50
CA ILE A 239 64.13 14.12 25.04
C ILE A 239 63.34 14.70 26.23
N GLU A 240 62.80 13.84 27.11
CA GLU A 240 62.01 14.27 28.26
C GLU A 240 62.83 15.12 29.25
N GLY A 241 64.11 14.78 29.44
CA GLY A 241 65.03 15.51 30.30
C GLY A 241 65.61 16.79 29.69
N PHE A 242 65.30 17.10 28.43
CA PHE A 242 65.89 18.24 27.73
C PHE A 242 65.36 19.57 28.27
N LYS A 243 66.26 20.41 28.80
CA LYS A 243 65.91 21.75 29.29
C LYS A 243 65.73 22.70 28.12
N LYS A 244 64.48 23.08 27.85
CA LYS A 244 64.12 24.02 26.78
C LYS A 244 64.85 25.38 26.89
N ASP A 245 65.22 25.79 28.10
CA ASP A 245 65.93 27.05 28.36
C ASP A 245 67.38 27.04 27.83
N GLU A 246 67.96 25.87 27.55
CA GLU A 246 69.28 25.73 26.93
C GLU A 246 69.24 25.92 25.39
N LEU A 247 68.03 26.03 24.81
CA LEU A 247 67.85 26.24 23.39
C LEU A 247 68.19 27.70 23.04
N LYS A 248 69.27 27.89 22.28
CA LYS A 248 69.65 29.21 21.79
C LYS A 248 68.57 29.77 20.87
N HIS A 249 68.25 31.06 21.02
CA HIS A 249 67.33 31.74 20.13
C HIS A 249 67.89 31.73 18.70
N ALA A 250 67.18 31.10 17.77
CA ALA A 250 67.54 31.10 16.35
C ALA A 250 66.79 32.23 15.66
N GLU A 251 67.48 33.34 15.41
CA GLU A 251 66.92 34.47 14.67
C GLU A 251 66.89 34.14 13.17
N THR A 252 65.70 33.84 12.65
CA THR A 252 65.47 33.64 11.22
C THR A 252 65.54 34.98 10.48
N GLN A 253 66.62 35.20 9.72
CA GLN A 253 66.69 36.35 8.82
C GLN A 253 65.94 36.05 7.51
N VAL A 254 64.82 36.74 7.29
CA VAL A 254 64.16 36.76 5.99
C VAL A 254 64.97 37.66 5.06
N ARG A 255 65.67 37.06 4.08
CA ARG A 255 66.33 37.83 3.01
C ARG A 255 65.29 38.23 1.97
N GLU A 256 64.62 39.36 2.15
CA GLU A 256 63.91 40.03 1.06
C GLU A 256 64.92 40.76 0.18
N ARG A 257 65.46 40.07 -0.83
CA ARG A 257 66.18 40.75 -1.92
C ARG A 257 65.19 41.08 -3.02
N LEU A 258 65.14 42.35 -3.40
CA LEU A 258 64.41 42.76 -4.61
C LEU A 258 65.02 42.02 -5.82
N PRO A 259 64.20 41.57 -6.78
CA PRO A 259 64.69 40.91 -7.98
C PRO A 259 65.76 41.74 -8.68
N SER A 260 66.90 41.13 -8.98
CA SER A 260 67.96 41.76 -9.74
C SER A 260 67.57 41.93 -11.22
N LYS A 261 68.30 42.78 -11.96
CA LYS A 261 68.09 42.90 -13.42
C LYS A 261 68.27 41.56 -14.15
N GLU A 262 69.09 40.66 -13.61
CA GLU A 262 69.28 39.31 -14.15
C GLU A 262 68.06 38.42 -13.88
N ASP A 263 67.48 38.49 -12.68
CA ASP A 263 66.22 37.77 -12.34
C ASP A 263 65.09 38.20 -13.29
N ILE A 264 64.97 39.51 -13.55
CA ILE A 264 63.95 40.06 -14.47
C ILE A 264 64.25 39.68 -15.92
N ALA A 265 65.53 39.62 -16.32
CA ALA A 265 65.91 39.24 -17.69
C ALA A 265 65.64 37.76 -17.96
N LEU A 266 65.90 36.88 -16.98
CA LEU A 266 65.55 35.46 -17.07
C LEU A 266 64.04 35.27 -17.19
N GLU A 267 63.25 36.00 -16.41
CA GLU A 267 61.79 35.92 -16.47
C GLU A 267 61.27 36.39 -17.83
N LYS A 268 61.78 37.51 -18.37
CA LYS A 268 61.43 37.98 -19.72
C LYS A 268 61.84 37.01 -20.83
N ALA A 269 62.98 36.34 -20.70
CA ALA A 269 63.41 35.30 -21.65
C ALA A 269 62.56 34.02 -21.56
N SER A 270 61.93 33.77 -20.40
CA SER A 270 61.04 32.62 -20.18
C SER A 270 59.58 32.88 -20.55
N GLY A 271 59.18 34.15 -20.75
CA GLY A 271 57.80 34.56 -21.05
C GLY A 271 57.43 34.67 -22.54
N ASP A 272 58.38 34.44 -23.45
CA ASP A 272 58.17 34.45 -24.92
C ASP A 272 58.21 33.02 -25.52
N LYS A 273 57.50 32.08 -24.88
CA LYS A 273 57.19 30.74 -25.42
C LYS A 273 55.72 30.40 -25.22
#